data_AF-A0A7S1C4I1-F1
#
_entry.id   AF-A0A7S1C4I1-F1
#
_cell.length_a   1.000
_cell.length_b   1.000
_cell.length_c   1.000
_cell.angle_alpha   90.00
_cell.angle_beta   90.00
_cell.angle_gamma   90.00
#
_symmetry.space_group_name_H-M   'P 1'
#
loop_
_entity.id
_entity.type
_entity.pdbx_description
1 polymer ?
#
loop_
_entity_poly.entity_id
_entity_poly.type
_entity_poly.pdbx_seq_one_letter_code
_entity_poly.pdbx_strand_id
1 'polypeptide(L)'
;WQKSPIRLVGVAPRGQVMLPDDVAAEEVADAADLCDLQENHTHFVLPPTSQWGAETATMMAMLQQLRERVPTVAVLANGGLISKQEVVGAVRLRIPVIVIDGSGRLADRIARAYSRKIKLDSWRPEVLEDKMEREILQFGDLHMFRLTDDPPKLRKLIRRILDGQRKMLRA
;
A
#
# COMPACT_ATOMS: atom_id res chain seq x y z
N TRP A 1 25.98 18.50 -4.27
CA TRP A 1 25.12 17.30 -4.27
C TRP A 1 23.70 17.70 -4.63
N GLN A 2 23.33 17.60 -5.91
CA GLN A 2 21.97 17.86 -6.35
C GLN A 2 21.14 16.62 -6.01
N LYS A 3 20.14 16.75 -5.12
CA LYS A 3 19.20 15.66 -4.85
C LYS A 3 18.43 15.38 -6.14
N SER A 4 18.52 14.17 -6.67
CA SER A 4 17.61 13.74 -7.73
C SER A 4 16.17 13.86 -7.21
N PRO A 5 15.24 14.44 -7.99
CA PRO A 5 13.86 14.59 -7.54
C PRO A 5 13.24 13.20 -7.32
N ILE A 6 12.46 13.07 -6.25
CA ILE A 6 11.69 11.85 -5.97
C ILE A 6 10.61 11.74 -7.04
N ARG A 7 10.50 10.57 -7.67
CA ARG A 7 9.39 10.27 -8.59
C ARG A 7 8.26 9.65 -7.77
N LEU A 8 7.12 10.32 -7.73
CA LEU A 8 5.93 9.87 -7.02
C LEU A 8 4.82 9.68 -8.07
N VAL A 9 4.35 8.45 -8.23
CA VAL A 9 3.34 8.08 -9.22
C VAL A 9 2.03 7.81 -8.50
N GLY A 10 0.98 8.56 -8.85
CA GLY A 10 -0.36 8.36 -8.32
C GLY A 10 -1.14 7.41 -9.22
N VAL A 11 -1.92 6.50 -8.65
CA VAL A 11 -2.85 5.64 -9.41
C VAL A 11 -4.25 5.95 -8.90
N ALA A 12 -5.16 6.35 -9.79
CA ALA A 12 -6.51 6.77 -9.41
C ALA A 12 -7.52 6.40 -10.51
N PRO A 13 -8.79 6.12 -10.16
CA PRO A 13 -9.83 5.87 -11.16
C PRO A 13 -10.07 7.14 -11.99
N ARG A 14 -10.02 7.06 -13.33
CA ARG A 14 -10.25 8.22 -14.21
C ARG A 14 -11.59 8.90 -13.94
N GLY A 15 -12.63 8.13 -13.67
CA GLY A 15 -13.99 8.64 -13.43
C GLY A 15 -14.23 9.20 -12.03
N GLN A 16 -13.20 9.31 -11.19
CA GLN A 16 -13.27 9.84 -9.82
C GLN A 16 -12.34 11.04 -9.61
N VAL A 17 -11.64 11.49 -10.66
CA VAL A 17 -10.66 12.58 -10.57
C VAL A 17 -10.91 13.67 -11.61
N MET A 18 -10.64 14.91 -11.22
CA MET A 18 -10.65 16.07 -12.11
C MET A 18 -9.29 16.26 -12.79
N LEU A 19 -9.27 16.45 -14.10
CA LEU A 19 -8.09 16.83 -14.87
C LEU A 19 -8.05 18.35 -15.11
N PRO A 20 -6.85 18.95 -15.27
CA PRO A 20 -6.74 20.39 -15.54
C PRO A 20 -7.52 20.88 -16.76
N ASP A 21 -7.67 20.02 -17.78
CA ASP A 21 -8.39 20.33 -19.02
C ASP A 21 -9.85 19.87 -18.99
N ASP A 22 -10.31 19.25 -17.89
CA ASP A 22 -11.74 18.99 -17.72
C ASP A 22 -12.41 20.37 -17.56
N VAL A 23 -13.06 20.84 -18.63
CA VAL A 23 -13.91 22.05 -18.59
C VAL A 23 -14.82 21.93 -17.39
N ALA A 24 -14.89 22.97 -16.55
CA ALA A 24 -15.76 23.03 -15.38
C ALA A 24 -17.14 22.50 -15.78
N ALA A 25 -17.39 21.24 -15.44
CA ALA A 25 -18.38 20.45 -16.15
C ALA A 25 -19.74 20.79 -15.57
N GLU A 26 -20.35 21.86 -16.09
CA GLU A 26 -21.79 22.09 -15.92
C GLU A 26 -22.63 20.95 -16.52
N GLU A 27 -22.01 20.05 -17.31
CA GLU A 27 -22.66 18.90 -17.97
C GLU A 27 -22.30 17.51 -17.42
N VAL A 28 -21.52 17.39 -16.33
CA VAL A 28 -21.37 16.10 -15.64
C VAL A 28 -22.22 16.14 -14.39
N ALA A 29 -23.40 15.51 -14.45
CA ALA A 29 -24.36 15.45 -13.33
C ALA A 29 -23.77 14.86 -12.02
N ASP A 30 -22.59 14.22 -12.09
CA ASP A 30 -21.82 13.65 -10.98
C ASP A 30 -20.52 14.44 -10.62
N ALA A 31 -20.31 15.65 -11.16
CA ALA A 31 -19.07 16.42 -10.94
C ALA A 31 -18.81 16.79 -9.47
N ALA A 32 -19.86 16.81 -8.63
CA ALA A 32 -19.77 17.17 -7.21
C ALA A 32 -18.98 16.15 -6.35
N ASP A 33 -18.77 14.92 -6.84
CA ASP A 33 -18.07 13.86 -6.11
C ASP A 33 -16.65 13.58 -6.64
N LEU A 34 -16.20 14.31 -7.67
CA LEU A 34 -14.83 14.17 -8.20
C LEU A 34 -13.81 14.78 -7.24
N CYS A 35 -12.67 14.11 -7.11
CA CYS A 35 -11.55 14.59 -6.29
C CYS A 35 -10.43 15.18 -7.14
N ASP A 36 -9.77 16.22 -6.62
CA ASP A 36 -8.56 16.74 -7.25
C ASP A 36 -7.39 15.75 -7.18
N LEU A 37 -6.57 15.75 -8.24
CA LEU A 37 -5.29 15.07 -8.20
C LEU A 37 -4.34 15.77 -7.22
N GLN A 38 -3.64 14.99 -6.40
CA GLN A 38 -2.74 15.55 -5.39
C GLN A 38 -1.47 16.13 -6.06
N GLU A 39 -1.30 17.44 -5.96
CA GLU A 39 -0.27 18.27 -6.63
C GLU A 39 1.21 17.87 -6.44
N ASN A 40 1.55 17.07 -5.42
CA ASN A 40 2.93 16.65 -5.15
C ASN A 40 3.32 15.34 -5.86
N HIS A 41 2.40 14.72 -6.61
CA HIS A 41 2.72 13.61 -7.50
C HIS A 41 3.36 14.15 -8.79
N THR A 42 4.35 13.42 -9.30
CA THR A 42 5.02 13.80 -10.54
C THR A 42 4.39 13.17 -11.79
N HIS A 43 3.69 12.05 -11.63
CA HIS A 43 3.02 11.33 -12.72
C HIS A 43 1.72 10.70 -12.19
N PHE A 44 0.79 10.41 -13.09
CA PHE A 44 -0.45 9.71 -12.79
C PHE A 44 -0.71 8.56 -13.76
N VAL A 45 -1.31 7.49 -13.26
CA VAL A 45 -1.87 6.38 -14.05
C VAL A 45 -3.37 6.32 -13.77
N LEU A 46 -4.16 6.54 -14.81
CA LEU A 46 -5.60 6.70 -14.72
C LEU A 46 -6.33 5.59 -15.49
N PRO A 47 -6.49 4.39 -14.93
CA PRO A 47 -7.31 3.35 -15.56
C PRO A 47 -8.74 3.85 -15.82
N PRO A 48 -9.40 3.38 -16.90
CA PRO A 48 -10.75 3.78 -17.27
C PRO A 48 -11.80 3.13 -16.34
N THR A 49 -11.75 3.48 -15.05
CA THR A 49 -12.64 2.99 -14.00
C THR A 49 -13.31 4.16 -13.29
N SER A 50 -14.50 3.92 -12.74
CA SER A 50 -15.36 4.96 -12.13
C SER A 50 -15.65 4.73 -10.65
N GLN A 51 -14.95 3.81 -9.98
CA GLN A 51 -15.14 3.50 -8.57
C GLN A 51 -13.80 3.44 -7.84
N TRP A 52 -13.75 3.97 -6.62
CA TRP A 52 -12.58 3.86 -5.75
C TRP A 52 -12.22 2.39 -5.48
N GLY A 53 -10.93 2.07 -5.62
CA GLY A 53 -10.39 0.73 -5.46
C GLY A 53 -10.44 -0.11 -6.74
N ALA A 54 -11.17 0.29 -7.79
CA ALA A 54 -11.16 -0.43 -9.07
C ALA A 54 -9.80 -0.34 -9.79
N GLU A 55 -9.03 0.72 -9.50
CA GLU A 55 -7.65 0.92 -9.94
C GLU A 55 -6.65 -0.05 -9.30
N THR A 56 -7.02 -0.69 -8.18
CA THR A 56 -6.14 -1.63 -7.44
C THR A 56 -5.59 -2.73 -8.34
N ALA A 57 -6.41 -3.26 -9.26
CA ALA A 57 -5.97 -4.28 -10.20
C ALA A 57 -4.84 -3.78 -11.13
N THR A 58 -4.93 -2.54 -11.59
CA THR A 58 -3.90 -1.90 -12.42
C THR A 58 -2.63 -1.69 -11.61
N MET A 59 -2.75 -1.17 -10.39
CA MET A 59 -1.60 -1.00 -9.49
C MET A 59 -0.89 -2.33 -9.20
N MET A 60 -1.65 -3.40 -8.90
CA MET A 60 -1.08 -4.72 -8.65
C MET A 60 -0.41 -5.32 -9.88
N ALA A 61 -0.98 -5.13 -11.08
CA ALA A 61 -0.36 -5.58 -12.33
C ALA A 61 0.97 -4.87 -12.58
N MET A 62 1.05 -3.56 -12.33
CA MET A 62 2.31 -2.81 -12.42
C MET A 62 3.34 -3.32 -11.40
N LEU A 63 2.93 -3.51 -10.15
CA LEU A 63 3.82 -4.03 -9.11
C LEU A 63 4.32 -5.44 -9.43
N GLN A 64 3.49 -6.31 -9.99
CA GLN A 64 3.87 -7.65 -10.42
C GLN A 64 5.03 -7.61 -11.44
N GLN A 65 5.00 -6.68 -12.39
CA GLN A 65 6.08 -6.53 -13.38
C GLN A 65 7.33 -5.88 -12.77
N LEU A 66 7.15 -4.86 -11.92
CA LEU A 66 8.27 -4.11 -11.35
C LEU A 66 9.07 -4.91 -10.33
N ARG A 67 8.40 -5.70 -9.48
CA ARG A 67 9.05 -6.44 -8.40
C ARG A 67 10.08 -7.46 -8.88
N GLU A 68 9.98 -7.93 -10.13
CA GLU A 68 10.94 -8.86 -10.73
C GLU A 68 12.28 -8.22 -11.05
N ARG A 69 12.34 -6.88 -11.09
CA ARG A 69 13.52 -6.12 -11.48
C ARG A 69 13.96 -5.11 -10.43
N VAL A 70 13.03 -4.68 -9.57
CA VAL A 70 13.23 -3.61 -8.61
C VAL A 70 12.83 -4.09 -7.22
N PRO A 71 13.75 -3.98 -6.23
CA PRO A 71 13.41 -4.19 -4.82
C PRO A 71 12.21 -3.34 -4.42
N THR A 72 11.18 -3.97 -3.87
CA THR A 72 9.90 -3.33 -3.59
C THR A 72 9.50 -3.58 -2.14
N VAL A 73 8.87 -2.60 -1.51
CA VAL A 73 8.28 -2.70 -0.17
C VAL A 73 6.96 -1.94 -0.17
N ALA A 74 5.94 -2.51 0.46
CA ALA A 74 4.67 -1.84 0.69
C ALA A 74 4.65 -1.21 2.09
N VAL A 75 3.93 -0.10 2.25
CA VAL A 75 3.73 0.56 3.54
C VAL A 75 2.24 0.71 3.79
N LEU A 76 1.74 0.09 4.85
CA LEU A 76 0.37 0.27 5.34
C LEU A 76 0.38 1.30 6.47
N ALA A 77 -0.16 2.48 6.18
CA ALA A 77 -0.51 3.48 7.19
C ALA A 77 -2.03 3.63 7.21
N ASN A 78 -2.63 3.45 8.38
CA ASN A 78 -4.07 3.49 8.59
C ASN A 78 -4.82 2.40 7.77
N GLY A 79 -5.58 2.77 6.75
CA GLY A 79 -6.22 1.86 5.79
C GLY A 79 -7.67 1.43 6.11
N GLY A 80 -8.35 1.00 5.05
CA GLY A 80 -9.73 0.51 5.07
C GLY A 80 -9.90 -0.79 4.26
N LEU A 81 -11.10 -1.02 3.71
CA LEU A 81 -11.38 -2.23 2.95
C LEU A 81 -10.52 -2.36 1.68
N ILE A 82 -10.34 -1.27 0.95
CA ILE A 82 -9.49 -1.22 -0.26
C ILE A 82 -8.04 -1.51 0.12
N SER A 83 -7.50 -0.82 1.13
CA SER A 83 -6.13 -1.08 1.62
C SER A 83 -5.91 -2.52 2.06
N LYS A 84 -6.94 -3.18 2.60
CA LYS A 84 -6.87 -4.62 2.95
C LYS A 84 -6.67 -5.48 1.71
N GLN A 85 -7.38 -5.18 0.62
CA GLN A 85 -7.22 -5.87 -0.66
C GLN A 85 -5.82 -5.64 -1.24
N GLU A 86 -5.30 -4.42 -1.16
CA GLU A 86 -3.94 -4.07 -1.61
C GLU A 86 -2.87 -4.82 -0.81
N VAL A 87 -3.03 -4.92 0.52
CA VAL A 87 -2.09 -5.66 1.39
C VAL A 87 -2.16 -7.16 1.09
N VAL A 88 -3.34 -7.74 0.88
CA VAL A 88 -3.46 -9.13 0.38
C VAL A 88 -2.74 -9.29 -0.95
N GLY A 89 -2.89 -8.33 -1.87
CA GLY A 89 -2.16 -8.29 -3.14
C GLY A 89 -0.64 -8.30 -2.94
N ALA A 90 -0.13 -7.44 -2.07
CA ALA A 90 1.29 -7.40 -1.72
C ALA A 90 1.79 -8.74 -1.13
N VAL A 91 1.01 -9.35 -0.23
CA VAL A 91 1.32 -10.66 0.38
C VAL A 91 1.39 -11.76 -0.68
N ARG A 92 0.40 -11.84 -1.58
CA ARG A 92 0.42 -12.79 -2.70
C ARG A 92 1.58 -12.54 -3.65
N LEU A 93 1.98 -11.29 -3.80
CA LEU A 93 3.14 -10.89 -4.56
C LEU A 93 4.47 -11.05 -3.80
N ARG A 94 4.47 -11.59 -2.58
CA ARG A 94 5.65 -11.71 -1.70
C ARG A 94 6.41 -10.38 -1.53
N ILE A 95 5.69 -9.26 -1.58
CA ILE A 95 6.23 -7.94 -1.30
C ILE A 95 6.16 -7.75 0.21
N PRO A 96 7.30 -7.48 0.90
CA PRO A 96 7.28 -7.19 2.33
C PRO A 96 6.43 -5.97 2.64
N VAL A 97 5.71 -6.02 3.77
CA VAL A 97 4.78 -4.95 4.18
C VAL A 97 5.24 -4.36 5.50
N ILE A 98 5.54 -3.05 5.50
CA ILE A 98 5.72 -2.28 6.73
C ILE A 98 4.36 -1.82 7.21
N VAL A 99 3.98 -2.18 8.44
CA VAL A 99 2.72 -1.73 9.06
C VAL A 99 3.06 -0.66 10.09
N ILE A 100 2.43 0.52 9.95
CA ILE A 100 2.62 1.64 10.87
C ILE A 100 1.66 1.51 12.06
N ASP A 101 2.12 0.94 13.16
CA ASP A 101 1.36 0.76 14.42
C ASP A 101 1.09 2.11 15.09
N GLY A 102 -0.17 2.37 15.44
CA GLY A 102 -0.65 3.64 15.96
C GLY A 102 -1.12 4.62 14.89
N SER A 103 -1.19 4.19 13.62
CA SER A 103 -1.73 5.02 12.52
C SER A 103 -3.24 4.84 12.31
N GLY A 104 -3.88 3.90 13.00
CA GLY A 104 -5.33 3.72 13.01
C GLY A 104 -5.86 2.54 12.19
N ARG A 105 -7.17 2.31 12.30
CA ARG A 105 -7.99 1.35 11.52
C ARG A 105 -7.29 0.01 11.23
N LEU A 106 -7.06 -0.32 9.96
CA LEU A 106 -6.54 -1.63 9.54
C LEU A 106 -5.10 -1.86 10.05
N ALA A 107 -4.23 -0.87 9.97
CA ALA A 107 -2.85 -0.96 10.43
C ALA A 107 -2.77 -1.43 11.89
N ASP A 108 -3.53 -0.80 12.79
CA ASP A 108 -3.52 -1.16 14.21
C ASP A 108 -4.18 -2.53 14.47
N ARG A 109 -5.18 -2.91 13.68
CA ARG A 109 -5.79 -4.25 13.76
C ARG A 109 -4.75 -5.33 13.44
N ILE A 110 -4.03 -5.17 12.33
CA ILE A 110 -2.96 -6.08 11.93
C ILE A 110 -1.82 -6.08 12.96
N ALA A 111 -1.39 -4.92 13.45
CA ALA A 111 -0.34 -4.82 14.46
C ALA A 111 -0.72 -5.53 15.77
N ARG A 112 -1.95 -5.34 16.27
CA ARG A 112 -2.46 -6.05 17.46
C ARG A 112 -2.53 -7.56 17.25
N ALA A 113 -3.04 -7.99 16.10
CA ALA A 113 -3.15 -9.41 15.78
C ALA A 113 -1.78 -10.07 15.60
N TYR A 114 -0.83 -9.38 14.96
CA TYR A 114 0.56 -9.81 14.84
C TYR A 114 1.23 -9.93 16.21
N SER A 115 1.05 -8.95 17.09
CA SER A 115 1.56 -8.99 18.48
C SER A 115 1.02 -10.19 19.26
N ARG A 116 -0.27 -10.54 19.08
CA ARG A 116 -0.83 -11.77 19.67
C ARG A 116 -0.22 -13.03 19.06
N LYS A 117 -0.06 -13.07 17.73
CA LYS A 117 0.56 -14.19 17.01
C LYS A 117 1.94 -14.53 17.54
N ILE A 118 2.80 -13.52 17.73
CA ILE A 118 4.18 -13.74 18.17
C ILE A 118 4.31 -14.05 19.67
N LYS A 119 3.27 -13.78 20.47
CA LYS A 119 3.25 -14.04 21.93
C LYS A 119 2.66 -15.40 22.30
N LEU A 120 1.92 -16.04 21.39
CA LEU A 120 1.20 -17.28 21.64
C LEU A 120 1.88 -18.42 20.88
N ASP A 121 2.42 -19.40 21.62
CA ASP A 121 3.01 -20.61 21.04
C ASP A 121 2.00 -21.42 20.20
N SER A 122 0.70 -21.27 20.50
CA SER A 122 -0.41 -21.97 19.86
C SER A 122 -1.29 -21.08 18.98
N TRP A 123 -0.77 -19.94 18.49
CA TRP A 123 -1.56 -19.08 17.61
C TRP A 123 -2.06 -19.86 16.38
N ARG A 124 -3.37 -19.73 16.13
CA ARG A 124 -4.05 -20.36 15.00
C ARG A 124 -4.72 -19.29 14.15
N PRO A 125 -4.63 -19.35 12.81
CA PRO A 125 -5.27 -18.34 11.95
C PRO A 125 -6.79 -18.31 12.15
N GLU A 126 -7.43 -19.43 12.48
CA GLU A 126 -8.88 -19.54 12.65
C GLU A 126 -9.45 -18.65 13.78
N VAL A 127 -8.62 -18.12 14.67
CA VAL A 127 -9.04 -17.13 15.69
C VAL A 127 -9.47 -15.79 15.08
N LEU A 128 -9.16 -15.56 13.80
CA LEU A 128 -9.56 -14.38 13.07
C LEU A 128 -10.70 -14.74 12.11
N GLU A 129 -11.83 -14.06 12.26
CA GLU A 129 -13.00 -14.26 11.40
C GLU A 129 -12.70 -13.84 9.95
N ASP A 130 -12.05 -12.69 9.79
CA ASP A 130 -11.73 -12.10 8.49
C ASP A 130 -10.69 -12.93 7.72
N LYS A 131 -11.12 -13.51 6.59
CA LYS A 131 -10.27 -14.34 5.72
C LYS A 131 -9.06 -13.60 5.17
N MET A 132 -9.19 -12.31 4.87
CA MET A 132 -8.09 -11.51 4.34
C MET A 132 -7.06 -11.22 5.43
N GLU A 133 -7.51 -10.87 6.64
CA GLU A 133 -6.56 -10.68 7.76
C GLU A 133 -5.83 -11.97 8.14
N ARG A 134 -6.51 -13.13 8.06
CA ARG A 134 -5.86 -14.44 8.18
C ARG A 134 -4.76 -14.62 7.17
N GLU A 135 -5.05 -14.39 5.89
CA GLU A 135 -4.08 -14.54 4.81
C GLU A 135 -2.87 -13.63 5.04
N ILE A 136 -3.11 -12.36 5.39
CA ILE A 136 -2.07 -11.37 5.69
C ILE A 136 -1.16 -11.86 6.82
N LEU A 137 -1.75 -12.30 7.93
CA LEU A 137 -0.97 -12.71 9.11
C LEU A 137 -0.30 -14.06 8.94
N GLN A 138 -0.87 -14.96 8.14
CA GLN A 138 -0.31 -16.29 7.92
C GLN A 138 0.86 -16.26 6.93
N PHE A 139 0.73 -15.53 5.82
CA PHE A 139 1.67 -15.59 4.71
C PHE A 139 2.47 -14.29 4.48
N GLY A 140 2.08 -13.19 5.13
CA GLY A 140 2.76 -11.91 4.95
C GLY A 140 4.12 -11.84 5.65
N ASP A 141 5.10 -11.30 4.93
CA ASP A 141 6.35 -10.79 5.52
C ASP A 141 6.09 -9.39 6.08
N LEU A 142 5.69 -9.34 7.35
CA LEU A 142 5.24 -8.12 8.01
C LEU A 142 6.33 -7.53 8.91
N HIS A 143 6.55 -6.23 8.79
CA HIS A 143 7.46 -5.47 9.64
C HIS A 143 6.69 -4.38 10.38
N MET A 144 6.64 -4.47 11.70
CA MET A 144 5.97 -3.45 12.52
C MET A 144 6.87 -2.23 12.72
N PHE A 145 6.31 -1.04 12.58
CA PHE A 145 6.96 0.23 12.91
C PHE A 145 5.98 1.11 13.69
N ARG A 146 6.36 1.66 14.85
CA ARG A 146 5.44 2.50 15.63
C ARG A 146 5.43 3.92 15.09
N LEU A 147 4.26 4.54 14.99
CA LEU A 147 4.13 5.93 14.55
C LEU A 147 4.94 6.91 15.43
N THR A 148 5.11 6.57 16.71
CA THR A 148 5.88 7.36 17.68
C THR A 148 7.38 7.12 17.64
N ASP A 149 7.87 6.18 16.83
CA ASP A 149 9.31 5.97 16.63
C ASP A 149 9.92 7.03 15.70
N ASP A 150 11.22 7.28 15.88
CA ASP A 150 11.94 8.30 15.12
C ASP A 150 11.97 8.01 13.60
N PRO A 151 11.69 8.99 12.73
CA PRO A 151 11.72 8.79 11.27
C PRO A 151 13.03 8.19 10.70
N PRO A 152 14.24 8.48 11.23
CA PRO A 152 15.46 7.80 10.81
C PRO A 152 15.42 6.27 10.99
N LYS A 153 14.67 5.74 11.96
CA LYS A 153 14.49 4.29 12.14
C LYS A 153 13.68 3.69 11.00
N LEU A 154 12.61 4.36 10.55
CA LEU A 154 11.83 3.93 9.38
C LEU A 154 12.70 3.86 8.12
N ARG A 155 13.54 4.89 7.91
CA ARG A 155 14.50 4.90 6.79
C ARG A 155 15.47 3.72 6.84
N LYS A 156 15.99 3.37 8.02
CA LYS A 156 16.86 2.20 8.22
C LYS A 156 16.10 0.91 7.92
N LEU A 157 14.85 0.79 8.37
CA LEU A 157 13.99 -0.37 8.12
C LEU A 157 13.74 -0.57 6.62
N ILE A 158 13.30 0.48 5.91
CA ILE A 158 13.07 0.45 4.46
C ILE A 158 14.32 -0.01 3.72
N ARG A 159 15.49 0.58 4.03
CA ARG A 159 16.76 0.19 3.39
C ARG A 159 17.10 -1.27 3.62
N ARG A 160 16.99 -1.75 4.86
CA ARG A 160 17.27 -3.14 5.21
C ARG A 160 16.41 -4.11 4.40
N ILE A 161 15.11 -3.82 4.28
CA ILE A 161 14.17 -4.64 3.50
C ILE A 161 14.55 -4.63 2.03
N LEU A 162 14.75 -3.45 1.44
CA LEU A 162 15.10 -3.30 0.03
C LEU A 162 16.45 -3.94 -0.32
N ASP A 163 17.44 -3.87 0.57
CA ASP A 163 18.73 -4.53 0.40
C ASP A 163 18.59 -6.06 0.45
N GLY A 164 17.72 -6.59 1.31
CA GLY A 164 17.36 -8.01 1.35
C GLY A 164 16.72 -8.47 0.04
N GLN A 165 15.71 -7.73 -0.43
CA GLN A 165 15.04 -8.00 -1.71
C GLN A 165 16.02 -7.92 -2.89
N ARG A 166 16.95 -6.97 -2.90
CA ARG A 166 17.99 -6.85 -3.94
C ARG A 166 18.91 -8.05 -4.01
N LYS A 167 19.24 -8.65 -2.86
CA LYS A 167 20.05 -9.87 -2.82
C LYS A 167 19.29 -11.06 -3.42
N MET A 168 17.99 -11.18 -3.13
CA MET A 168 17.13 -12.22 -3.70
C MET A 168 16.99 -12.10 -5.22
N LEU A 169 16.90 -10.88 -5.77
CA LEU A 169 16.83 -10.65 -7.22
C LEU A 169 18.12 -10.97 -7.98
N ARG A 170 19.25 -11.14 -7.26
CA ARG A 170 20.57 -11.43 -7.85
C ARG A 170 21.00 -12.88 -7.66
N ALA A 171 20.24 -13.66 -6.88
CA ALA A 171 20.50 -15.07 -6.60
C ALA A 171 19.81 -15.95 -7.65
#